data_AF-A0A914XNK4-F1
#
_entry.id   AF-A0A914XNK4-F1
#
_cell.length_a   1.000
_cell.length_b   1.000
_cell.length_c   1.000
_cell.angle_alpha   90.00
_cell.angle_beta   90.00
_cell.angle_gamma   90.00
#
_symmetry.space_group_name_H-M   'P 1'
#
loop_
_entity.id
_entity.type
_entity.pdbx_description
1 polymer ?
#
loop_
_entity_poly.entity_id
_entity_poly.type
_entity_poly.pdbx_seq_one_letter_code
_entity_poly.pdbx_strand_id
1 'polypeptide(L)'
;MEIEVRFPNGGYYKAFVQSITADGLQVTFENEWQPSQVFPYDQCRMPPTNEGHQAFKEGEVAECLVKNQANEGFGWHQARIKQIKGDFAVVEYLSAEAAGSSTDVLSLDRCRPLTAKSAGLKPDSFKRDTIDVPDDLREYSKRPDAYTEYAKAVKNLFVQYDAAAGKLNLMSCYSQSIKRAHILADMYFKDT
;
A
#
# COMPACT_ATOMS: atom_id res chain seq x y z
N MET A 1 -4.01 6.21 0.89
CA MET A 1 -3.43 5.24 1.86
C MET A 1 -2.83 4.06 1.10
N GLU A 2 -1.58 3.70 1.39
CA GLU A 2 -0.86 2.61 0.73
C GLU A 2 -1.16 1.25 1.36
N ILE A 3 -1.34 0.22 0.53
CA ILE A 3 -1.50 -1.19 0.91
C ILE A 3 -0.78 -2.09 -0.10
N GLU A 4 -0.72 -3.38 0.20
CA GLU A 4 -0.31 -4.42 -0.74
C GLU A 4 -1.48 -5.35 -1.04
N VAL A 5 -1.68 -5.67 -2.33
CA VAL A 5 -2.72 -6.59 -2.81
C VAL A 5 -2.12 -7.82 -3.47
N ARG A 6 -2.69 -9.00 -3.20
CA ARG A 6 -2.21 -10.27 -3.72
C ARG A 6 -2.83 -10.57 -5.08
N PHE A 7 -2.00 -10.82 -6.09
CA PHE A 7 -2.43 -11.26 -7.41
C PHE A 7 -2.44 -12.79 -7.52
N PRO A 8 -3.11 -13.36 -8.55
CA PRO A 8 -3.14 -14.81 -8.78
C PRO A 8 -1.76 -15.46 -8.88
N ASN A 9 -0.78 -14.75 -9.44
CA ASN A 9 0.62 -15.19 -9.53
C ASN A 9 1.35 -15.30 -8.16
N GLY A 10 0.65 -15.00 -7.06
CA GLY A 10 1.15 -15.08 -5.70
C GLY A 10 1.96 -13.87 -5.23
N GLY A 11 2.22 -12.90 -6.11
CA GLY A 11 2.93 -11.66 -5.78
C GLY A 11 2.04 -10.66 -5.05
N TYR A 12 2.66 -9.84 -4.20
CA TYR A 12 2.01 -8.70 -3.54
C TYR A 12 2.43 -7.38 -4.19
N TYR A 13 1.45 -6.61 -4.64
CA TYR A 13 1.68 -5.39 -5.41
C TYR A 13 1.26 -4.18 -4.61
N LYS A 14 2.10 -3.14 -4.66
CA LYS A 14 1.79 -1.84 -4.07
C LYS A 14 0.56 -1.24 -4.74
N ALA A 15 -0.40 -0.81 -3.94
CA ALA A 15 -1.61 -0.17 -4.39
C ALA A 15 -2.07 0.92 -3.39
N PHE A 16 -2.96 1.79 -3.85
CA PHE A 16 -3.53 2.85 -3.03
C PHE A 16 -5.04 2.68 -2.92
N VAL A 17 -5.56 2.73 -1.70
CA VAL A 17 -7.01 2.63 -1.45
C VAL A 17 -7.72 3.84 -2.04
N GLN A 18 -8.71 3.57 -2.89
CA GLN A 18 -9.60 4.54 -3.53
C GLN A 18 -11.01 4.51 -2.93
N SER A 19 -11.49 3.33 -2.50
CA SER A 19 -12.74 3.21 -1.75
C SER A 19 -12.72 1.98 -0.85
N ILE A 20 -13.51 2.02 0.23
CA ILE A 20 -13.64 0.94 1.21
C ILE A 20 -15.10 0.47 1.20
N THR A 21 -15.33 -0.81 0.93
CA THR A 21 -16.67 -1.40 0.88
C THR A 21 -16.81 -2.50 1.94
N ALA A 22 -18.00 -3.11 2.03
CA ALA A 22 -18.23 -4.23 2.94
C ALA A 22 -17.42 -5.48 2.53
N ASP A 23 -17.23 -5.68 1.23
CA ASP A 23 -16.67 -6.92 0.67
C ASP A 23 -15.18 -6.80 0.31
N GLY A 24 -14.63 -5.59 0.28
CA GLY A 24 -13.23 -5.40 -0.06
C GLY A 24 -12.80 -3.94 -0.18
N LEU A 25 -11.70 -3.75 -0.91
CA LEU A 25 -11.07 -2.46 -1.15
C LEU A 25 -10.97 -2.23 -2.66
N GLN A 26 -11.48 -1.08 -3.12
CA GLN A 26 -11.14 -0.61 -4.45
C GLN A 26 -9.79 0.08 -4.38
N VAL A 27 -8.88 -0.31 -5.25
CA VAL A 27 -7.51 0.21 -5.27
C VAL A 27 -7.11 0.71 -6.64
N THR A 28 -6.22 1.69 -6.65
CA THR A 28 -5.51 2.22 -7.82
C THR A 28 -4.04 1.84 -7.75
N PHE A 29 -3.38 1.73 -8.90
CA PHE A 29 -1.96 1.37 -8.99
C PHE A 29 -1.10 2.57 -9.38
N GLU A 30 0.17 2.53 -8.97
CA GLU A 30 1.15 3.59 -9.26
C GLU A 30 1.34 3.74 -10.78
N ASN A 31 1.36 4.98 -11.30
CA ASN A 31 1.43 5.26 -12.74
C ASN A 31 0.32 4.60 -13.59
N GLU A 32 -0.76 4.13 -12.96
CA GLU A 32 -1.89 3.49 -13.63
C GLU A 32 -1.47 2.33 -14.56
N TRP A 33 -0.41 1.58 -14.19
CA TRP A 33 0.06 0.43 -14.98
C TRP A 33 -1.02 -0.66 -15.14
N GLN A 34 -2.04 -0.63 -14.29
CA GLN A 34 -3.24 -1.44 -14.37
C GLN A 34 -4.48 -0.63 -13.97
N PRO A 35 -5.68 -0.89 -14.55
CA PRO A 35 -6.91 -0.27 -14.11
C PRO A 35 -7.23 -0.56 -12.65
N SER A 36 -8.01 0.35 -12.06
CA SER A 36 -8.52 0.21 -10.69
C SER A 36 -9.37 -1.06 -10.57
N GLN A 37 -9.19 -1.78 -9.47
CA GLN A 37 -9.85 -3.06 -9.23
C GLN A 37 -10.25 -3.21 -7.76
N VAL A 38 -11.25 -4.05 -7.51
CA VAL A 38 -11.70 -4.39 -6.16
C VAL A 38 -11.01 -5.68 -5.74
N PHE A 39 -10.33 -5.65 -4.60
CA PHE A 39 -9.73 -6.81 -3.96
C PHE A 39 -10.47 -7.17 -2.67
N PRO A 40 -10.78 -8.45 -2.43
CA PRO A 40 -11.29 -8.89 -1.14
C PRO A 40 -10.25 -8.70 -0.04
N TYR A 41 -10.72 -8.57 1.21
CA TYR A 41 -9.87 -8.26 2.35
C TYR A 41 -8.77 -9.30 2.61
N ASP A 42 -9.02 -10.58 2.34
CA ASP A 42 -8.05 -11.68 2.51
C ASP A 42 -6.88 -11.62 1.51
N GLN A 43 -7.02 -10.85 0.43
CA GLN A 43 -5.95 -10.56 -0.54
C GLN A 43 -5.25 -9.23 -0.23
N CYS A 44 -5.69 -8.48 0.78
CA CYS A 44 -5.14 -7.17 1.11
C CYS A 44 -4.34 -7.23 2.41
N ARG A 45 -3.19 -6.55 2.44
CA ARG A 45 -2.36 -6.43 3.64
C ARG A 45 -1.68 -5.07 3.74
N MET A 46 -1.29 -4.68 4.94
CA MET A 46 -0.45 -3.49 5.14
C MET A 46 0.98 -3.75 4.68
N PRO A 47 1.70 -2.76 4.13
CA PRO A 47 3.13 -2.91 3.89
C PRO A 47 3.84 -3.28 5.20
N PRO A 48 4.87 -4.14 5.17
CA PRO A 48 5.57 -4.55 6.38
C PRO A 48 6.18 -3.33 7.09
N THR A 49 6.10 -3.34 8.42
CA THR A 49 6.46 -2.16 9.25
C THR A 49 7.95 -2.03 9.56
N ASN A 50 8.77 -3.02 9.19
CA ASN A 50 10.18 -3.06 9.56
C ASN A 50 11.04 -3.46 8.36
N GLU A 51 11.49 -2.47 7.61
CA GLU A 51 12.52 -2.57 6.56
C GLU A 51 13.92 -2.37 7.16
N GLY A 52 14.18 -2.97 8.32
CA GLY A 52 15.54 -3.00 8.85
C GLY A 52 16.44 -3.69 7.83
N HIS A 53 17.64 -3.16 7.60
CA HIS A 53 18.66 -3.83 6.80
C HIS A 53 19.04 -5.13 7.51
N GLN A 54 18.38 -6.22 7.15
CA GLN A 54 18.73 -7.55 7.61
C GLN A 54 19.79 -8.10 6.67
N ALA A 55 20.91 -8.56 7.23
CA ALA A 55 21.87 -9.31 6.47
C ALA A 55 21.26 -10.67 6.08
N PHE A 56 21.04 -10.86 4.79
CA PHE A 56 20.54 -12.10 4.24
C PHE A 56 21.63 -13.17 4.16
N LYS A 57 21.23 -14.44 4.18
CA LYS A 57 22.13 -15.58 3.99
C LYS A 57 21.74 -16.41 2.77
N GLU A 58 22.73 -17.05 2.14
CA GLU A 58 22.47 -18.06 1.11
C GLU A 58 21.62 -19.20 1.69
N GLY A 59 20.65 -19.66 0.90
CA GLY A 59 19.64 -20.65 1.27
C GLY A 59 18.39 -20.06 1.94
N GLU A 60 18.44 -18.82 2.44
CA GLU A 60 17.30 -18.13 3.07
C GLU A 60 16.19 -17.81 2.06
N VAL A 61 14.94 -17.79 2.52
CA VAL A 61 13.79 -17.35 1.72
C VAL A 61 13.39 -15.94 2.15
N ALA A 62 13.27 -15.04 1.17
CA ALA A 62 12.90 -13.65 1.34
C ALA A 62 11.75 -13.28 0.39
N GLU A 63 11.09 -12.16 0.63
CA GLU A 63 10.29 -11.49 -0.40
C GLU A 63 11.23 -10.59 -1.20
N CYS A 64 11.25 -10.75 -2.52
CA CYS A 64 12.05 -9.95 -3.44
C CYS A 64 11.13 -9.11 -4.31
N LEU A 65 11.46 -7.84 -4.50
CA LEU A 65 10.72 -6.92 -5.35
C LEU A 65 11.15 -7.14 -6.81
N VAL A 66 10.24 -7.57 -7.67
CA VAL A 66 10.52 -8.06 -9.03
C VAL A 66 9.52 -7.48 -10.02
N LYS A 67 9.93 -7.37 -11.27
CA LYS A 67 9.06 -6.98 -12.38
C LYS A 67 8.96 -8.14 -13.35
N ASN A 68 7.85 -8.89 -13.37
CA ASN A 68 7.74 -10.10 -14.19
C ASN A 68 7.63 -9.77 -15.69
N GLN A 69 6.94 -8.67 -16.03
CA GLN A 69 6.78 -8.21 -17.42
C GLN A 69 7.08 -6.72 -17.55
N ALA A 70 7.53 -6.29 -18.74
CA ALA A 70 7.91 -4.89 -18.99
C ALA A 70 6.77 -3.89 -18.69
N ASN A 71 5.52 -4.30 -18.87
CA ASN A 71 4.34 -3.45 -18.66
C ASN A 71 3.68 -3.62 -17.29
N GLU A 72 4.21 -4.48 -16.43
CA GLU A 72 3.65 -4.73 -15.10
C GLU A 72 4.32 -3.85 -14.03
N GLY A 73 3.62 -3.61 -12.92
CA GLY A 73 4.23 -3.04 -11.72
C GLY A 73 5.25 -3.98 -11.07
N PHE A 74 6.04 -3.46 -10.14
CA PHE A 74 6.86 -4.31 -9.29
C PHE A 74 5.99 -5.01 -8.23
N GLY A 75 6.21 -6.31 -8.07
CA GLY A 75 5.55 -7.15 -7.07
C GLY A 75 6.57 -7.79 -6.13
N TRP A 76 6.17 -8.00 -4.88
CA TRP A 76 6.92 -8.77 -3.89
C TRP A 76 6.62 -10.27 -4.07
N HIS A 77 7.62 -11.04 -4.46
CA HIS A 77 7.53 -12.48 -4.64
C HIS A 77 8.46 -13.22 -3.69
N GLN A 78 8.02 -14.38 -3.20
CA GLN A 78 8.90 -15.23 -2.41
C GLN A 78 9.97 -15.85 -3.30
N ALA A 79 11.23 -15.70 -2.89
CA ALA A 79 12.39 -16.23 -3.59
C ALA A 79 13.42 -16.78 -2.60
N ARG A 80 14.15 -17.81 -3.01
CA ARG A 80 15.30 -18.34 -2.28
C ARG A 80 16.57 -17.64 -2.74
N ILE A 81 17.36 -17.14 -1.80
CA ILE A 81 18.67 -16.56 -2.09
C ILE A 81 19.64 -17.70 -2.36
N LYS A 82 20.15 -17.79 -3.58
CA LYS A 82 21.07 -18.88 -4.01
C LYS A 82 22.52 -18.51 -3.80
N GLN A 83 22.88 -17.26 -4.08
CA GLN A 83 24.24 -16.77 -3.96
C GLN A 83 24.23 -15.29 -3.59
N ILE A 84 25.17 -14.85 -2.76
CA ILE A 84 25.38 -13.43 -2.43
C ILE A 84 26.79 -13.02 -2.88
N LYS A 85 26.89 -11.88 -3.60
CA LYS A 85 28.16 -11.29 -4.01
C LYS A 85 28.12 -9.78 -3.83
N GLY A 86 28.73 -9.29 -2.75
CA GLY A 86 28.63 -7.89 -2.35
C GLY A 86 27.17 -7.54 -2.02
N ASP A 87 26.66 -6.49 -2.65
CA ASP A 87 25.28 -6.02 -2.44
C ASP A 87 24.26 -6.68 -3.37
N PHE A 88 24.67 -7.67 -4.17
CA PHE A 88 23.79 -8.38 -5.11
C PHE A 88 23.57 -9.83 -4.70
N ALA A 89 22.39 -10.34 -5.02
CA ALA A 89 22.02 -11.74 -4.82
C ALA A 89 21.47 -12.36 -6.11
N VAL A 90 21.83 -13.63 -6.33
CA VAL A 90 21.11 -14.52 -7.26
C VAL A 90 19.94 -15.11 -6.49
N VAL A 91 18.73 -14.93 -6.99
CA VAL A 91 17.50 -15.45 -6.36
C VAL A 91 16.79 -16.43 -7.28
N GLU A 92 16.10 -17.40 -6.69
CA GLU A 92 15.26 -18.39 -7.38
C GLU A 92 13.82 -18.27 -6.88
N TYR A 93 12.87 -17.99 -7.78
CA TYR A 93 11.47 -17.75 -7.41
C TYR A 93 10.75 -19.02 -6.95
N LEU A 94 9.89 -18.88 -5.93
CA LEU A 94 9.14 -19.99 -5.34
C LEU A 94 7.69 -20.09 -5.84
N SER A 95 7.31 -19.39 -6.93
CA SER A 95 5.92 -19.37 -7.38
C SER A 95 5.42 -20.76 -7.83
N ALA A 96 4.16 -21.07 -7.53
CA ALA A 96 3.53 -22.35 -7.87
C ALA A 96 3.33 -22.56 -9.38
N GLU A 97 3.32 -21.48 -10.17
CA GLU A 97 3.11 -21.51 -11.63
C GLU A 97 4.42 -21.57 -12.41
N ALA A 98 5.56 -21.26 -11.78
CA ALA A 98 6.89 -21.40 -12.36
C ALA A 98 7.51 -22.77 -12.02
N ALA A 99 6.93 -23.85 -12.57
CA ALA A 99 7.54 -25.18 -12.58
C ALA A 99 8.83 -25.27 -13.45
N GLY A 100 9.54 -24.14 -13.60
CA GLY A 100 10.87 -24.00 -14.16
C GLY A 100 11.59 -22.89 -13.40
N SER A 101 12.75 -23.22 -12.82
CA SER A 101 13.62 -22.36 -12.01
C SER A 101 13.93 -21.02 -12.70
N SER A 102 13.06 -20.03 -12.51
CA SER A 102 13.32 -18.66 -12.94
C SER A 102 14.24 -18.04 -11.90
N THR A 103 15.45 -17.70 -12.35
CA THR A 103 16.47 -17.05 -11.55
C THR A 103 16.66 -15.62 -12.01
N ASP A 104 17.01 -14.74 -11.07
CA ASP A 104 17.26 -13.33 -11.33
C ASP A 104 18.43 -12.82 -10.47
N VAL A 105 19.03 -11.72 -10.88
CA VAL A 105 20.08 -11.02 -10.14
C VAL A 105 19.57 -9.66 -9.74
N LEU A 106 19.44 -9.42 -8.44
CA LEU A 106 18.95 -8.16 -7.90
C LEU A 106 19.82 -7.69 -6.74
N SER A 107 19.73 -6.41 -6.45
CA SER A 107 20.36 -5.82 -5.27
C SER A 107 19.60 -6.22 -4.01
N LEU A 108 20.33 -6.46 -2.91
CA LEU A 108 19.78 -6.92 -1.62
C LEU A 108 18.81 -5.91 -0.99
N ASP A 109 18.88 -4.63 -1.39
CA ASP A 109 17.90 -3.59 -1.00
C ASP A 109 16.49 -3.84 -1.57
N ARG A 110 16.37 -4.67 -2.62
CA ARG A 110 15.10 -5.15 -3.16
C ARG A 110 14.61 -6.43 -2.49
N CYS A 111 15.26 -6.87 -1.42
CA CYS A 111 14.84 -8.00 -0.60
C CYS A 111 14.34 -7.52 0.76
N ARG A 112 13.32 -8.20 1.28
CA ARG A 112 12.88 -8.04 2.67
C ARG A 112 12.65 -9.40 3.32
N PRO A 113 12.92 -9.54 4.63
CA PRO A 113 12.80 -10.81 5.31
C PRO A 113 11.33 -11.22 5.44
N LEU A 114 11.05 -12.53 5.37
CA LEU A 114 9.70 -13.07 5.60
C LEU A 114 9.18 -12.87 7.03
N THR A 115 10.08 -12.62 7.98
CA THR A 115 9.72 -12.26 9.36
C THR A 115 9.13 -10.86 9.47
N ALA A 116 9.23 -10.03 8.42
CA ALA A 116 8.61 -8.73 8.39
C ALA A 116 7.08 -8.87 8.51
N LYS A 117 6.54 -8.44 9.65
CA LYS A 117 5.13 -8.60 9.94
C LYS A 117 4.32 -7.66 9.04
N SER A 118 3.54 -8.27 8.16
CA SER A 118 2.47 -7.61 7.44
C SER A 118 1.12 -8.03 8.06
N ALA A 119 0.31 -7.04 8.42
CA ALA A 119 -1.03 -7.29 8.94
C ALA A 119 -2.01 -7.41 7.77
N GLY A 120 -2.72 -8.54 7.68
CA GLY A 120 -3.86 -8.67 6.77
C GLY A 120 -4.96 -7.68 7.13
N LEU A 121 -5.72 -7.24 6.13
CA LEU A 121 -6.80 -6.29 6.31
C LEU A 121 -8.14 -6.99 6.52
N LYS A 122 -9.03 -6.30 7.22
CA LYS A 122 -10.41 -6.69 7.51
C LYS A 122 -11.30 -5.43 7.51
N PRO A 123 -12.63 -5.56 7.39
CA PRO A 123 -13.53 -4.40 7.44
C PRO A 123 -13.35 -3.52 8.69
N ASP A 124 -13.03 -4.12 9.84
CA ASP A 124 -12.81 -3.46 11.14
C ASP A 124 -11.37 -2.95 11.34
N SER A 125 -10.48 -3.16 10.36
CA SER A 125 -9.09 -2.68 10.42
C SER A 125 -8.98 -1.16 10.26
N PHE A 126 -10.03 -0.49 9.80
CA PHE A 126 -10.05 0.95 9.55
C PHE A 126 -10.74 1.69 10.69
N LYS A 127 -9.97 2.51 11.39
CA LYS A 127 -10.52 3.50 12.31
C LYS A 127 -11.12 4.62 11.50
N ARG A 128 -12.34 5.02 11.86
CA ARG A 128 -13.11 6.05 11.18
C ARG A 128 -13.31 7.24 12.10
N ASP A 129 -13.22 8.43 11.53
CA ASP A 129 -13.51 9.70 12.20
C ASP A 129 -13.94 10.74 11.15
N THR A 130 -14.38 11.91 11.59
CA THR A 130 -14.84 12.98 10.68
C THR A 130 -14.32 14.34 11.08
N ILE A 131 -14.12 15.21 10.09
CA ILE A 131 -13.83 16.63 10.29
C ILE A 131 -14.88 17.46 9.56
N ASP A 132 -15.48 18.43 10.25
CA ASP A 132 -16.43 19.35 9.64
C ASP A 132 -15.72 20.27 8.64
N VAL A 133 -16.31 20.42 7.45
CA VAL A 133 -15.79 21.32 6.41
C VAL A 133 -16.48 22.68 6.55
N PRO A 134 -15.72 23.79 6.62
CA PRO A 134 -16.25 25.14 6.59
C PRO A 134 -17.21 25.36 5.41
N ASP A 135 -18.33 26.06 5.66
CA ASP A 135 -19.43 26.21 4.68
C ASP A 135 -18.96 26.76 3.33
N ASP A 136 -18.03 27.71 3.35
CA ASP A 136 -17.41 28.35 2.19
C ASP A 136 -16.50 27.41 1.38
N LEU A 137 -15.93 26.39 2.01
CA LEU A 137 -15.06 25.40 1.38
C LEU A 137 -15.81 24.14 0.89
N ARG A 138 -17.12 24.02 1.15
CA ARG A 138 -17.91 22.84 0.79
C ARG A 138 -18.02 22.60 -0.70
N GLU A 139 -18.14 23.66 -1.49
CA GLU A 139 -18.21 23.54 -2.95
C GLU A 139 -16.88 23.06 -3.52
N TYR A 140 -15.76 23.63 -3.05
CA TYR A 140 -14.42 23.20 -3.43
C TYR A 140 -14.17 21.73 -3.07
N SER A 141 -14.61 21.31 -1.88
CA SER A 141 -14.40 19.95 -1.35
C SER A 141 -15.13 18.85 -2.13
N LYS A 142 -16.09 19.19 -3.01
CA LYS A 142 -16.73 18.22 -3.92
C LYS A 142 -15.75 17.63 -4.95
N ARG A 143 -14.64 18.31 -5.22
CA ARG A 143 -13.65 17.81 -6.17
C ARG A 143 -12.90 16.62 -5.56
N PRO A 144 -12.72 15.49 -6.28
CA PRO A 144 -11.99 14.33 -5.77
C PRO A 144 -10.54 14.61 -5.39
N ASP A 145 -9.92 15.62 -6.02
CA ASP A 145 -8.52 15.98 -5.81
C ASP A 145 -8.31 16.99 -4.67
N ALA A 146 -9.36 17.67 -4.19
CA ALA A 146 -9.29 18.76 -3.20
C ALA A 146 -8.48 18.42 -1.95
N TYR A 147 -8.64 17.20 -1.42
CA TYR A 147 -8.03 16.74 -0.17
C TYR A 147 -6.83 15.78 -0.40
N THR A 148 -6.34 15.67 -1.63
CA THR A 148 -5.24 14.74 -1.97
C THR A 148 -3.93 15.14 -1.28
N GLU A 149 -3.55 16.41 -1.36
CA GLU A 149 -2.31 16.90 -0.73
C GLU A 149 -2.40 16.87 0.80
N TYR A 150 -3.57 17.15 1.35
CA TYR A 150 -3.83 16.98 2.78
C TYR A 150 -3.65 15.53 3.24
N ALA A 151 -4.25 14.57 2.54
CA ALA A 151 -4.08 13.14 2.85
C ALA A 151 -2.62 12.68 2.72
N LYS A 152 -1.88 13.20 1.73
CA LYS A 152 -0.43 12.96 1.56
C LYS A 152 0.37 13.52 2.74
N ALA A 153 0.08 14.75 3.19
CA ALA A 153 0.75 15.39 4.30
C ALA A 153 0.55 14.65 5.64
N VAL A 154 -0.65 14.10 5.86
CA VAL A 154 -0.95 13.30 7.06
C VAL A 154 -0.26 11.93 7.04
N LYS A 155 -0.11 11.33 5.84
CA LYS A 155 0.38 9.97 5.58
C LYS A 155 -0.53 8.86 6.14
N ASN A 156 -0.62 7.76 5.39
CA ASN A 156 -1.42 6.58 5.74
C ASN A 156 -2.89 6.92 6.07
N LEU A 157 -3.44 7.92 5.40
CA LEU A 157 -4.80 8.38 5.55
C LEU A 157 -5.56 8.16 4.23
N PHE A 158 -6.81 7.74 4.35
CA PHE A 158 -7.81 7.85 3.30
C PHE A 158 -8.81 8.92 3.71
N VAL A 159 -9.15 9.81 2.79
CA VAL A 159 -10.08 10.92 3.00
C VAL A 159 -11.12 10.88 1.90
N GLN A 160 -12.37 11.11 2.26
CA GLN A 160 -13.47 11.26 1.31
C GLN A 160 -14.42 12.35 1.81
N TYR A 161 -14.81 13.26 0.93
CA TYR A 161 -15.82 14.26 1.27
C TYR A 161 -17.24 13.68 1.18
N ASP A 162 -18.02 13.89 2.24
CA ASP A 162 -19.46 13.64 2.28
C ASP A 162 -20.19 14.97 2.10
N ALA A 163 -20.74 15.18 0.90
CA ALA A 163 -21.45 16.40 0.54
C ALA A 163 -22.78 16.57 1.28
N ALA A 164 -23.41 15.47 1.72
CA ALA A 164 -24.68 15.54 2.45
C ALA A 164 -24.45 15.97 3.90
N ALA A 165 -23.38 15.46 4.52
CA ALA A 165 -23.01 15.84 5.89
C ALA A 165 -22.16 17.11 5.97
N GLY A 166 -21.49 17.51 4.88
CA GLY A 166 -20.53 18.61 4.87
C GLY A 166 -19.25 18.27 5.63
N LYS A 167 -18.78 17.02 5.55
CA LYS A 167 -17.65 16.50 6.35
C LYS A 167 -16.61 15.77 5.51
N LEU A 168 -15.36 15.81 5.96
CA LEU A 168 -14.33 14.87 5.51
C LEU A 168 -14.39 13.62 6.37
N ASN A 169 -14.72 12.48 5.74
CA ASN A 169 -14.63 11.16 6.35
C ASN A 169 -13.17 10.70 6.30
N LEU A 170 -12.61 10.42 7.47
CA LEU A 170 -11.24 9.98 7.66
C LEU A 170 -11.22 8.47 7.93
N MET A 171 -10.36 7.74 7.22
CA MET A 171 -10.16 6.31 7.46
C MET A 171 -8.68 5.95 7.47
N SER A 172 -8.25 5.18 8.47
CA SER A 172 -6.86 4.70 8.56
C SER A 172 -6.73 3.46 9.45
N CYS A 173 -5.76 2.60 9.15
CA CYS A 173 -5.33 1.54 10.06
C CYS A 173 -4.47 2.05 11.22
N TYR A 174 -4.06 3.33 11.21
CA TYR A 174 -3.19 3.94 12.21
C TYR A 174 -3.92 5.03 12.99
N SER A 175 -4.04 4.83 14.31
CA SER A 175 -4.62 5.87 15.19
C SER A 175 -3.87 7.19 15.14
N GLN A 176 -2.54 7.14 14.95
CA GLN A 176 -1.73 8.34 14.87
C GLN A 176 -2.06 9.17 13.61
N SER A 177 -2.38 8.53 12.49
CA SER A 177 -2.81 9.23 11.27
C SER A 177 -4.12 9.98 11.50
N ILE A 178 -5.11 9.38 12.17
CA ILE A 178 -6.36 10.07 12.52
C ILE A 178 -6.09 11.29 13.42
N LYS A 179 -5.28 11.13 14.46
CA LYS A 179 -4.91 12.26 15.34
C LYS A 179 -4.18 13.38 14.59
N ARG A 180 -3.26 13.01 13.70
CA ARG A 180 -2.50 13.95 12.88
C ARG A 180 -3.37 14.69 11.88
N ALA A 181 -4.40 14.02 11.33
CA ALA A 181 -5.39 14.67 10.47
C ALA A 181 -6.04 15.85 11.21
N HIS A 182 -6.61 15.62 12.40
CA HIS A 182 -7.19 16.68 13.23
C HIS A 182 -6.22 17.84 13.51
N ILE A 183 -4.95 17.55 13.82
CA ILE A 183 -3.93 18.58 14.08
C ILE A 183 -3.65 19.44 12.84
N LEU A 184 -3.69 18.86 11.64
CA LEU A 184 -3.35 19.55 10.39
C LEU A 184 -4.56 20.17 9.67
N ALA A 185 -5.79 19.85 10.09
CA ALA A 185 -7.00 20.28 9.41
C ALA A 185 -7.16 21.79 9.34
N ASP A 186 -6.90 22.49 10.44
CA ASP A 186 -6.99 23.96 10.49
C ASP A 186 -6.02 24.64 9.51
N MET A 187 -4.81 24.09 9.35
CA MET A 187 -3.82 24.60 8.40
C MET A 187 -4.30 24.34 6.97
N TYR A 188 -4.75 23.12 6.68
CA TYR A 188 -5.29 22.76 5.38
C TYR A 188 -6.43 23.68 4.95
N PHE A 189 -7.43 23.91 5.81
CA PHE A 189 -8.57 24.76 5.46
C PHE A 189 -8.20 26.23 5.26
N LYS A 190 -7.16 26.74 5.93
CA LYS A 190 -6.68 28.12 5.73
C LYS A 190 -5.93 28.30 4.41
N ASP A 191 -5.31 27.23 3.93
CA ASP A 191 -4.54 27.21 2.68
C ASP A 191 -5.38 26.80 1.46
N THR A 192 -6.68 26.49 1.64
CA THR A 192 -7.62 26.08 0.59
C THR A 192 -8.41 27.27 0.06
#